data_AF-A0A0F0HKR0-F1
#
_entry.id   AF-A0A0F0HKR0-F1
#
_cell.length_a   1.000
_cell.length_b   1.000
_cell.length_c   1.000
_cell.angle_alpha   90.00
_cell.angle_beta   90.00
_cell.angle_gamma   90.00
#
_symmetry.space_group_name_H-M   'P 1'
#
loop_
_entity.id
_entity.type
_entity.pdbx_description
1 polymer ?
#
loop_
_entity_poly.entity_id
_entity_poly.type
_entity_poly.pdbx_seq_one_letter_code
_entity_poly.pdbx_strand_id
1 'polypeptide(L)'
;MNNPLQDPGFFHNPYPTFAALRGTSPVQKVSSGGGRSSYLVTGYAEAREAFTDPRLSKDTAAFFAGKDTGRNLHPAVSQSMLATDPPQHIRLRSLVTKAFTPGAVARLRPCIASVTDELLDAWVPGEQVDAIESLAVPLPVTVICQLLGVPNADRAKVRIWSNELFAAGQPARIDAASHAVAGYMADLITAKRRAPD
;
A
#
# COMPACT_ATOMS: atom_id res chain seq x y z
N MET A 1 11.58 -20.13 -19.16
CA MET A 1 10.13 -19.94 -19.03
C MET A 1 9.80 -18.54 -19.55
N ASN A 2 8.78 -18.40 -20.40
CA ASN A 2 8.27 -17.06 -20.75
C ASN A 2 7.86 -16.33 -19.48
N ASN A 3 8.09 -15.02 -19.43
CA ASN A 3 7.68 -14.20 -18.30
C ASN A 3 6.14 -14.18 -18.22
N PRO A 4 5.49 -14.79 -17.21
CA PRO A 4 4.03 -14.86 -17.14
C PRO A 4 3.38 -13.48 -17.02
N LEU A 5 4.12 -12.46 -16.58
CA LEU A 5 3.64 -11.07 -16.52
C LEU A 5 3.42 -10.44 -17.89
N GLN A 6 3.83 -11.10 -18.98
CA GLN A 6 3.58 -10.67 -20.35
C GLN A 6 2.35 -11.36 -20.97
N ASP A 7 1.73 -12.30 -20.28
CA ASP A 7 0.53 -13.00 -20.72
C ASP A 7 -0.72 -12.34 -20.11
N PRO A 8 -1.63 -11.75 -20.91
CA PRO A 8 -2.90 -11.24 -20.41
C PRO A 8 -3.73 -12.28 -19.65
N GLY A 9 -3.65 -13.55 -20.05
CA GLY A 9 -4.34 -14.67 -19.40
C GLY A 9 -3.89 -14.90 -17.97
N PHE A 10 -2.63 -14.56 -17.64
CA PHE A 10 -2.12 -14.61 -16.27
C PHE A 10 -2.88 -13.65 -15.35
N PHE A 11 -3.20 -12.43 -15.81
CA PHE A 11 -3.91 -11.46 -14.97
C PHE A 11 -5.38 -11.83 -14.75
N HIS A 12 -5.99 -12.56 -15.69
CA HIS A 12 -7.34 -13.10 -15.51
C HIS A 12 -7.33 -14.31 -14.56
N ASN A 13 -6.37 -15.22 -14.71
CA ASN A 13 -6.30 -16.44 -13.91
C ASN A 13 -4.85 -16.83 -13.61
N PRO A 14 -4.23 -16.27 -12.54
CA PRO A 14 -2.83 -16.54 -12.23
C PRO A 14 -2.64 -17.88 -11.49
N TYR A 15 -3.73 -18.50 -11.01
CA TYR A 15 -3.66 -19.66 -10.14
C TYR A 15 -3.03 -20.91 -10.79
N PRO A 16 -3.33 -21.26 -12.06
CA PRO A 16 -2.66 -22.37 -12.75
C PRO A 16 -1.15 -22.14 -12.88
N THR A 17 -0.72 -20.92 -13.21
CA THR A 17 0.70 -20.56 -13.27
C THR A 17 1.37 -20.74 -11.92
N PHE A 18 0.79 -20.19 -10.84
CA PHE A 18 1.35 -20.38 -9.51
C PHE A 18 1.33 -21.83 -9.04
N ALA A 19 0.33 -22.63 -9.44
CA ALA A 19 0.27 -24.06 -9.14
C ALA A 19 1.40 -24.83 -9.84
N ALA A 20 1.66 -24.56 -11.12
CA ALA A 20 2.77 -25.17 -11.86
C ALA A 20 4.14 -24.79 -11.28
N LEU A 21 4.33 -23.53 -10.90
CA LEU A 21 5.57 -23.06 -10.28
C LEU A 21 5.81 -23.73 -8.93
N ARG A 22 4.80 -23.76 -8.05
CA ARG A 22 4.85 -24.48 -6.76
C ARG A 22 5.18 -25.96 -6.94
N GLY A 23 4.58 -26.62 -7.93
CA GLY A 23 4.79 -28.04 -8.20
C GLY A 23 6.21 -28.38 -8.68
N THR A 24 6.94 -27.40 -9.20
CA THR A 24 8.34 -27.59 -9.64
C THR A 24 9.33 -27.27 -8.53
N SER A 25 9.22 -26.07 -7.94
CA SER A 25 9.99 -25.66 -6.77
C SER A 25 9.31 -24.46 -6.11
N PRO A 26 9.04 -24.49 -4.79
CA PRO A 26 8.40 -23.38 -4.09
C PRO A 26 9.28 -22.12 -4.02
N VAL A 27 10.60 -22.26 -4.25
CA VAL A 27 11.57 -21.16 -4.30
C VAL A 27 12.41 -21.28 -5.57
N GLN A 28 12.37 -20.25 -6.41
CA GLN A 28 13.06 -20.24 -7.70
C GLN A 28 13.92 -18.98 -7.83
N LYS A 29 15.17 -19.15 -8.26
CA LYS A 29 16.03 -18.02 -8.62
C LYS A 29 15.57 -17.46 -9.96
N VAL A 30 15.27 -16.17 -10.00
CA VAL A 30 14.86 -15.44 -11.21
C VAL A 30 15.85 -14.32 -11.51
N SER A 31 16.07 -14.06 -12.79
CA SER A 31 16.87 -12.91 -13.22
C SER A 31 16.06 -11.64 -13.07
N SER A 32 16.52 -10.73 -12.22
CA SER A 32 16.04 -9.34 -12.20
C SER A 32 16.97 -8.54 -13.10
N GLY A 33 16.41 -7.70 -13.98
CA GLY A 33 17.21 -6.86 -14.89
C GLY A 33 18.38 -6.15 -14.20
N GLY A 34 19.46 -5.88 -14.96
CA GLY A 34 20.66 -5.22 -14.44
C GLY A 34 21.57 -6.13 -13.61
N GLY A 35 21.68 -7.42 -13.98
CA GLY A 35 22.62 -8.38 -13.37
C GLY A 35 22.26 -8.83 -11.96
N ARG A 36 21.06 -8.51 -11.47
CA ARG A 36 20.61 -8.90 -10.13
C ARG A 36 19.89 -10.24 -10.19
N SER A 37 20.14 -11.08 -9.19
CA SER A 37 19.30 -12.26 -8.97
C SER A 37 18.25 -11.93 -7.91
N SER A 38 17.02 -12.34 -8.17
CA SER A 38 15.93 -12.33 -7.18
C SER A 38 15.44 -13.74 -6.96
N TYR A 39 14.65 -13.94 -5.90
CA TYR A 39 14.01 -15.22 -5.61
C TYR A 39 12.49 -15.04 -5.70
N LEU A 40 11.84 -15.90 -6.46
CA LEU A 40 10.40 -16.03 -6.52
C LEU A 40 9.98 -17.11 -5.52
N VAL A 41 9.19 -16.73 -4.53
CA VAL A 41 8.64 -17.63 -3.51
C VAL A 41 7.16 -17.83 -3.81
N THR A 42 6.75 -19.06 -4.08
CA THR A 42 5.36 -19.43 -4.42
C THR A 42 4.73 -20.38 -3.40
N GLY A 43 5.54 -21.03 -2.56
CA GLY A 43 5.09 -21.92 -1.49
C GLY A 43 4.71 -21.15 -0.21
N TYR A 44 3.66 -21.63 0.45
CA TYR A 44 3.13 -20.98 1.66
C TYR A 44 4.09 -21.06 2.85
N ALA A 45 4.70 -22.23 3.07
CA ALA A 45 5.59 -22.45 4.20
C ALA A 45 6.84 -21.58 4.08
N GLU A 46 7.41 -21.52 2.87
CA GLU A 46 8.61 -20.76 2.53
C GLU A 46 8.35 -19.26 2.59
N ALA A 47 7.19 -18.80 2.10
CA ALA A 47 6.80 -17.39 2.24
C ALA A 47 6.65 -17.00 3.72
N ARG A 48 6.00 -17.85 4.52
CA ARG A 48 5.83 -17.61 5.96
C ARG A 48 7.17 -17.56 6.69
N GLU A 49 8.08 -18.48 6.39
CA GLU A 49 9.45 -18.47 6.93
C GLU A 49 10.17 -17.17 6.56
N ALA A 50 10.17 -16.82 5.27
CA ALA A 50 10.82 -15.61 4.76
C ALA A 50 10.27 -14.32 5.41
N PHE A 51 8.96 -14.20 5.64
CA PHE A 51 8.38 -13.04 6.31
C PHE A 51 8.83 -12.86 7.77
N THR A 52 9.38 -13.90 8.38
CA THR A 52 9.83 -13.89 9.79
C THR A 52 11.34 -14.04 9.96
N ASP A 53 12.09 -14.26 8.87
CA ASP A 53 13.53 -14.45 8.92
C ASP A 53 14.25 -13.11 9.14
N PRO A 54 14.96 -12.91 10.28
CA PRO A 54 15.63 -11.65 10.59
C PRO A 54 16.82 -11.34 9.66
N ARG A 55 17.25 -12.29 8.83
CA ARG A 55 18.30 -12.07 7.81
C ARG A 55 17.75 -11.34 6.58
N LEU A 56 16.43 -11.35 6.37
CA LEU A 56 15.79 -10.69 5.25
C LEU A 56 15.38 -9.27 5.65
N SER A 57 16.03 -8.29 5.02
CA SER A 57 15.82 -6.88 5.25
C SER A 57 14.79 -6.31 4.27
N LYS A 58 13.93 -5.42 4.77
CA LYS A 58 13.07 -4.56 3.93
C LYS A 58 13.49 -3.09 3.99
N ASP A 59 14.68 -2.82 4.52
CA ASP A 59 15.27 -1.48 4.52
C ASP A 59 15.61 -1.07 3.09
N THR A 60 14.77 -0.18 2.54
CA THR A 60 14.95 0.28 1.16
C THR A 60 16.18 1.16 0.99
N ALA A 61 16.58 1.92 2.03
CA ALA A 61 17.77 2.75 1.99
C ALA A 61 19.03 1.87 1.95
N ALA A 62 19.08 0.80 2.74
CA ALA A 62 20.16 -0.19 2.69
C ALA A 62 20.18 -0.92 1.33
N PHE A 63 19.02 -1.31 0.80
CA PHE A 63 18.93 -2.00 -0.50
C PHE A 63 19.47 -1.16 -1.68
N PHE A 64 19.27 0.16 -1.63
CA PHE A 64 19.72 1.10 -2.65
C PHE A 64 21.02 1.85 -2.29
N ALA A 65 21.69 1.50 -1.20
CA ALA A 65 22.92 2.16 -0.77
C ALA A 65 23.98 2.17 -1.89
N GLY A 66 24.53 3.35 -2.16
CA GLY A 66 25.55 3.56 -3.21
C GLY A 66 25.02 3.46 -4.65
N LYS A 67 23.70 3.46 -4.86
CA LYS A 67 23.08 3.45 -6.19
C LYS A 67 22.27 4.71 -6.41
N ASP A 68 22.49 5.37 -7.53
CA ASP A 68 21.57 6.39 -8.01
C ASP A 68 20.29 5.70 -8.50
N THR A 69 19.19 5.98 -7.82
CA THR A 69 17.88 5.42 -8.16
C THR A 69 17.06 6.36 -9.03
N GLY A 70 17.52 7.60 -9.24
CA GLY A 70 16.72 8.67 -9.85
C GLY A 70 15.43 8.97 -9.08
N ARG A 71 15.35 8.58 -7.80
CA ARG A 71 14.19 8.81 -6.92
C ARG A 71 14.54 9.83 -5.85
N ASN A 72 13.64 10.78 -5.67
CA ASN A 72 13.65 11.76 -4.60
C ASN A 72 12.35 11.63 -3.81
N LEU A 73 12.19 10.54 -3.08
CA LEU A 73 11.03 10.33 -2.22
C LEU A 73 11.17 11.12 -0.93
N HIS A 74 10.09 11.79 -0.51
CA HIS A 74 10.06 12.47 0.77
C HIS A 74 10.38 11.49 1.93
N PRO A 75 11.18 11.87 2.96
CA PRO A 75 11.56 10.99 4.07
C PRO A 75 10.41 10.31 4.79
N ALA A 76 9.26 10.99 4.92
CA ALA A 76 8.05 10.41 5.51
C ALA A 76 7.54 9.15 4.78
N VAL A 77 7.84 9.02 3.49
CA VAL A 77 7.47 7.87 2.65
C VAL A 77 8.62 6.86 2.59
N SER A 78 9.84 7.33 2.30
CA SER A 78 11.03 6.47 2.13
C SER A 78 11.55 5.86 3.42
N GLN A 79 11.26 6.45 4.58
CA GLN A 79 11.63 5.93 5.91
C GLN A 79 10.40 5.52 6.73
N SER A 80 9.32 5.14 6.03
CA SER A 80 8.08 4.66 6.66
C SER A 80 8.27 3.29 7.32
N MET A 81 7.30 2.88 8.15
CA MET A 81 7.29 1.56 8.79
C MET A 81 7.40 0.41 7.78
N LEU A 82 6.93 0.60 6.54
CA LEU A 82 7.05 -0.42 5.49
C LEU A 82 8.48 -0.53 4.96
N ALA A 83 9.25 0.55 4.99
CA ALA A 83 10.55 0.69 4.32
C ALA A 83 11.77 0.62 5.27
N THR A 84 11.59 0.36 6.57
CA THR A 84 12.67 0.31 7.58
C THR A 84 12.63 -0.98 8.41
N ASP A 85 13.78 -1.45 8.89
CA ASP A 85 13.89 -2.58 9.82
C ASP A 85 13.92 -2.13 11.30
N PRO A 86 13.90 -3.06 12.30
CA PRO A 86 14.21 -2.72 13.68
C PRO A 86 15.56 -2.01 13.84
N PRO A 87 15.71 -1.07 14.79
CA PRO A 87 14.74 -0.68 15.82
C PRO A 87 13.69 0.35 15.34
N GLN A 88 13.94 1.02 14.21
CA GLN A 88 13.09 2.10 13.70
C GLN A 88 11.67 1.60 13.38
N HIS A 89 11.54 0.40 12.80
CA HIS A 89 10.26 -0.27 12.61
C HIS A 89 9.45 -0.41 13.91
N ILE A 90 10.10 -0.89 14.98
CA ILE A 90 9.44 -1.15 16.27
C ILE A 90 8.95 0.17 16.87
N ARG A 91 9.78 1.22 16.79
CA ARG A 91 9.42 2.56 17.26
C ARG A 91 8.20 3.12 16.52
N LEU A 92 8.15 3.02 15.19
CA LEU A 92 7.00 3.50 14.40
C LEU A 92 5.76 2.64 14.65
N ARG A 93 5.91 1.31 14.66
CA ARG A 93 4.80 0.37 14.86
C ARG A 93 4.14 0.53 16.22
N SER A 94 4.90 0.81 17.28
CA SER A 94 4.36 0.96 18.63
C SER A 94 3.44 2.18 18.78
N LEU A 95 3.64 3.23 17.98
CA LEU A 95 2.78 4.41 17.93
C LEU A 95 1.43 4.08 17.27
N VAL A 96 1.47 3.36 16.14
CA VAL A 96 0.29 3.11 15.30
C VAL A 96 -0.56 1.96 15.82
N THR A 97 0.04 0.92 16.41
CA THR A 97 -0.67 -0.31 16.83
C THR A 97 -1.83 -0.03 17.79
N LYS A 98 -1.74 1.02 18.61
CA LYS A 98 -2.81 1.42 19.55
C LYS A 98 -4.11 1.80 18.83
N ALA A 99 -4.01 2.35 17.61
CA ALA A 99 -5.16 2.71 16.78
C ALA A 99 -5.78 1.52 16.05
N PHE A 100 -5.10 0.36 16.01
CA PHE A 100 -5.53 -0.84 15.28
C PHE A 100 -5.74 -2.06 16.19
N THR A 101 -6.08 -1.82 17.46
CA THR A 101 -6.53 -2.91 18.35
C THR A 101 -7.86 -3.49 17.88
N PRO A 102 -8.21 -4.76 18.22
CA PRO A 102 -9.50 -5.33 17.86
C PRO A 102 -10.70 -4.45 18.24
N GLY A 103 -10.65 -3.83 19.42
CA GLY A 103 -11.68 -2.89 19.87
C GLY A 103 -11.71 -1.59 19.06
N ALA A 104 -10.56 -1.05 18.67
CA ALA A 104 -10.50 0.12 17.80
C ALA A 104 -11.06 -0.16 16.40
N VAL A 105 -10.70 -1.31 15.83
CA VAL A 105 -11.23 -1.76 14.53
C VAL A 105 -12.73 -2.02 14.61
N ALA A 106 -13.23 -2.63 15.69
CA ALA A 106 -14.67 -2.85 15.88
C ALA A 106 -15.47 -1.52 15.90
N ARG A 107 -14.89 -0.44 16.45
CA ARG A 107 -15.50 0.90 16.42
C ARG A 107 -15.56 1.53 15.03
N LEU A 108 -14.84 0.99 14.04
CA LEU A 108 -14.96 1.45 12.65
C LEU A 108 -16.19 0.88 11.95
N ARG A 109 -16.82 -0.17 12.48
CA ARG A 109 -17.95 -0.82 11.82
C ARG A 109 -19.12 0.14 11.53
N PRO A 110 -19.60 0.98 12.45
CA PRO A 110 -20.68 1.94 12.15
C PRO A 110 -20.25 2.96 11.09
N CYS A 111 -19.01 3.43 11.14
CA CYS A 111 -18.46 4.37 10.17
C CYS A 111 -18.39 3.77 8.76
N ILE A 112 -17.89 2.54 8.64
CA ILE A 112 -17.81 1.80 7.37
C ILE A 112 -19.23 1.54 6.82
N ALA A 113 -20.18 1.16 7.69
CA ALA A 113 -21.57 0.95 7.29
C ALA A 113 -22.19 2.25 6.75
N SER A 114 -22.07 3.37 7.48
CA SER A 114 -22.58 4.68 7.02
C SER A 114 -22.00 5.09 5.67
N VAL A 115 -20.67 4.95 5.49
CA VAL A 115 -20.04 5.29 4.20
C VAL A 115 -20.50 4.34 3.10
N THR A 116 -20.72 3.06 3.41
CA THR A 116 -21.25 2.10 2.43
C THR A 116 -22.67 2.48 2.03
N ASP A 117 -23.53 2.78 2.99
CA ASP A 117 -24.93 3.19 2.76
C ASP A 117 -24.97 4.47 1.91
N GLU A 118 -24.18 5.49 2.26
CA GLU A 118 -24.08 6.74 1.47
C GLU A 118 -23.65 6.50 0.01
N LEU A 119 -22.74 5.57 -0.24
CA LEU A 119 -22.29 5.24 -1.59
C LEU A 119 -23.34 4.45 -2.38
N LEU A 120 -24.11 3.58 -1.70
CA LEU A 120 -25.18 2.79 -2.31
C LEU A 120 -26.45 3.61 -2.55
N ASP A 121 -26.76 4.57 -1.67
CA ASP A 121 -27.92 5.47 -1.80
C ASP A 121 -27.83 6.36 -3.06
N ALA A 122 -26.63 6.56 -3.60
CA ALA A 122 -26.40 7.26 -4.86
C ALA A 122 -26.78 6.42 -6.11
N TRP A 123 -27.06 5.12 -5.95
CA TRP A 123 -27.36 4.23 -7.07
C TRP A 123 -28.83 4.34 -7.47
N VAL A 124 -29.07 4.47 -8.78
CA VAL A 124 -30.43 4.53 -9.33
C VAL A 124 -30.94 3.09 -9.60
N PRO A 125 -32.07 2.68 -9.01
CA PRO A 125 -32.63 1.35 -9.25
C PRO A 125 -32.91 1.10 -10.74
N GLY A 126 -32.43 -0.03 -11.26
CA GLY A 126 -32.63 -0.43 -12.66
C GLY A 126 -31.55 0.06 -13.63
N GLU A 127 -30.62 0.90 -13.17
CA GLU A 127 -29.47 1.32 -13.97
C GLU A 127 -28.26 0.41 -13.78
N GLN A 128 -27.42 0.31 -14.81
CA GLN A 128 -26.11 -0.35 -14.69
C GLN A 128 -25.17 0.58 -13.93
N VAL A 129 -24.48 0.02 -12.93
CA VAL A 129 -23.51 0.74 -12.10
C VAL A 129 -22.17 0.02 -12.13
N ASP A 130 -21.10 0.78 -12.31
CA ASP A 130 -19.74 0.27 -12.09
C ASP A 130 -19.45 0.22 -10.58
N ALA A 131 -19.53 -0.98 -10.00
CA ALA A 131 -19.28 -1.20 -8.57
C ALA A 131 -17.83 -0.91 -8.14
N ILE A 132 -16.86 -0.89 -9.07
CA ILE A 132 -15.48 -0.54 -8.76
C ILE A 132 -15.37 0.96 -8.54
N GLU A 133 -15.81 1.76 -9.53
CA GLU A 133 -15.71 3.22 -9.45
C GLU A 133 -16.63 3.82 -8.39
N SER A 134 -17.83 3.26 -8.23
CA SER A 134 -18.86 3.80 -7.33
C SER A 134 -18.78 3.31 -5.88
N LEU A 135 -18.13 2.16 -5.61
CA LEU A 135 -18.08 1.58 -4.26
C LEU A 135 -16.68 1.13 -3.85
N ALA A 136 -16.07 0.19 -4.60
CA ALA A 136 -14.84 -0.47 -4.15
C ALA A 136 -13.63 0.48 -4.03
N VAL A 137 -13.56 1.50 -4.89
CA VAL A 137 -12.52 2.54 -4.83
C VAL A 137 -12.81 3.61 -3.77
N PRO A 138 -13.99 4.27 -3.74
CA PRO A 138 -14.25 5.37 -2.80
C PRO A 138 -14.38 4.94 -1.34
N LEU A 139 -14.88 3.74 -1.05
CA LEU A 139 -15.07 3.25 0.32
C LEU A 139 -13.77 3.22 1.15
N PRO A 140 -12.72 2.47 0.77
CA PRO A 140 -11.49 2.40 1.57
C PRO A 140 -10.77 3.75 1.67
N VAL A 141 -10.83 4.57 0.62
CA VAL A 141 -10.26 5.93 0.62
C VAL A 141 -10.97 6.82 1.64
N THR A 142 -12.29 6.73 1.71
CA THR A 142 -13.08 7.53 2.66
C THR A 142 -12.80 7.12 4.09
N VAL A 143 -12.77 5.81 4.36
CA VAL A 143 -12.52 5.26 5.68
C VAL A 143 -11.11 5.61 6.17
N ILE A 144 -10.08 5.48 5.32
CA ILE A 144 -8.70 5.87 5.71
C ILE A 144 -8.59 7.38 5.94
N CYS A 145 -9.26 8.21 5.14
CA CYS A 145 -9.29 9.65 5.35
C CYS A 145 -9.93 10.02 6.69
N GLN A 146 -11.04 9.38 7.07
CA GLN A 146 -11.69 9.57 8.38
C GLN A 146 -10.76 9.15 9.52
N LEU A 147 -10.11 7.99 9.41
CA LEU A 147 -9.14 7.50 10.38
C LEU A 147 -7.97 8.46 10.61
N LEU A 148 -7.49 9.09 9.53
CA LEU A 148 -6.39 10.05 9.57
C LEU A 148 -6.84 11.47 9.97
N GLY A 149 -8.15 11.69 10.13
CA GLY A 149 -8.73 13.00 10.44
C GLY A 149 -8.66 14.00 9.28
N VAL A 150 -8.63 13.50 8.04
CA VAL A 150 -8.64 14.30 6.80
C VAL A 150 -10.06 14.88 6.60
N PRO A 151 -10.22 16.21 6.53
CA PRO A 151 -11.51 16.85 6.26
C PRO A 151 -12.11 16.40 4.92
N ASN A 152 -13.45 16.36 4.84
CA ASN A 152 -14.18 15.90 3.64
C ASN A 152 -13.71 16.61 2.37
N ALA A 153 -13.49 17.93 2.44
CA ALA A 153 -13.08 18.76 1.31
C ALA A 153 -11.71 18.38 0.72
N ASP A 154 -10.85 17.70 1.47
CA ASP A 154 -9.50 17.34 1.04
C ASP A 154 -9.35 15.86 0.63
N ARG A 155 -10.36 15.02 0.87
CA ARG A 155 -10.28 13.57 0.59
C ARG A 155 -9.95 13.26 -0.86
N ALA A 156 -10.49 14.03 -1.80
CA ALA A 156 -10.20 13.88 -3.22
C ALA A 156 -8.72 14.12 -3.55
N LYS A 157 -8.08 15.11 -2.93
CA LYS A 157 -6.64 15.40 -3.10
C LYS A 157 -5.79 14.26 -2.54
N VAL A 158 -6.11 13.80 -1.33
CA VAL A 158 -5.40 12.68 -0.69
C VAL A 158 -5.54 11.39 -1.52
N ARG A 159 -6.71 11.14 -2.11
CA ARG A 159 -6.92 10.03 -3.05
C ARG A 159 -5.98 10.10 -4.25
N ILE A 160 -5.88 11.27 -4.87
CA ILE A 160 -5.01 11.48 -6.04
C ILE A 160 -3.57 11.14 -5.66
N TRP A 161 -3.03 11.76 -4.61
CA TRP A 161 -1.64 11.50 -4.19
C TRP A 161 -1.41 10.04 -3.79
N SER A 162 -2.39 9.40 -3.12
CA SER A 162 -2.32 7.98 -2.77
C SER A 162 -2.20 7.10 -4.01
N ASN A 163 -2.95 7.38 -5.07
CA ASN A 163 -2.86 6.63 -6.33
C ASN A 163 -1.53 6.88 -7.05
N GLU A 164 -1.06 8.13 -7.03
CA GLU A 164 0.18 8.53 -7.70
C GLU A 164 1.44 7.93 -7.06
N LEU A 165 1.41 7.64 -5.76
CA LEU A 165 2.47 6.89 -5.09
C LEU A 165 2.70 5.49 -5.69
N PHE A 166 1.72 4.92 -6.39
CA PHE A 166 1.80 3.62 -7.06
C PHE A 166 1.91 3.73 -8.59
N ALA A 167 2.22 4.91 -9.14
CA ALA A 167 2.38 5.13 -10.58
C ALA A 167 3.65 4.45 -11.14
N ALA A 168 3.59 3.13 -11.32
CA ALA A 168 4.71 2.31 -11.78
C ALA A 168 5.36 2.89 -13.06
N GLY A 169 6.69 2.96 -13.05
CA GLY A 169 7.48 3.52 -14.15
C GLY A 169 7.51 5.04 -14.26
N GLN A 170 6.85 5.78 -13.36
CA GLN A 170 6.78 7.25 -13.38
C GLN A 170 7.40 7.88 -12.12
N PRO A 171 8.74 7.82 -11.94
CA PRO A 171 9.40 8.25 -10.70
C PRO A 171 9.11 9.70 -10.31
N ALA A 172 9.14 10.64 -11.26
CA ALA A 172 8.83 12.05 -10.98
C ALA A 172 7.42 12.27 -10.41
N ARG A 173 6.45 11.48 -10.87
CA ARG A 173 5.06 11.54 -10.39
C ARG A 173 4.94 10.98 -8.97
N ILE A 174 5.61 9.86 -8.70
CA ILE A 174 5.68 9.28 -7.35
C ILE A 174 6.37 10.25 -6.38
N ASP A 175 7.47 10.87 -6.79
CA ASP A 175 8.23 11.82 -5.98
C ASP A 175 7.39 13.06 -5.62
N ALA A 176 6.71 13.64 -6.60
CA ALA A 176 5.80 14.78 -6.39
C ALA A 176 4.67 14.42 -5.42
N ALA A 177 4.02 13.27 -5.61
CA ALA A 177 2.97 12.80 -4.72
C ALA A 177 3.48 12.53 -3.30
N SER A 178 4.70 12.00 -3.16
CA SER A 178 5.33 11.75 -1.86
C SER A 178 5.57 13.03 -1.07
N HIS A 179 5.96 14.11 -1.74
CA HIS A 179 6.15 15.41 -1.12
C HIS A 179 4.81 16.07 -0.78
N ALA A 180 3.83 16.02 -1.69
CA ALA A 180 2.52 16.60 -1.49
C ALA A 180 1.78 15.97 -0.29
N VAL A 181 1.73 14.63 -0.22
CA VAL A 181 1.06 13.95 0.90
C VAL A 181 1.78 14.20 2.22
N ALA A 182 3.11 14.26 2.22
CA ALA A 182 3.88 14.50 3.44
C ALA A 182 3.70 15.92 3.96
N GLY A 183 3.73 16.92 3.07
CA GLY A 183 3.44 18.31 3.41
C GLY A 183 2.03 18.48 3.98
N TYR A 184 1.03 17.93 3.29
CA TYR A 184 -0.36 17.96 3.76
C TYR A 184 -0.53 17.33 5.16
N MET A 185 0.06 16.16 5.39
CA MET A 185 -0.03 15.51 6.70
C MET A 185 0.69 16.31 7.79
N ALA A 186 1.80 16.99 7.49
CA ALA A 186 2.49 17.87 8.43
C ALA A 186 1.62 19.08 8.82
N ASP A 187 0.92 19.68 7.86
CA ASP A 187 -0.03 20.77 8.10
C ASP A 187 -1.22 20.29 8.92
N LEU A 188 -1.78 19.12 8.60
CA LEU A 188 -2.89 18.51 9.34
C LEU A 188 -2.50 18.22 10.80
N ILE A 189 -1.31 17.67 11.02
CA ILE A 189 -0.76 17.44 12.37
C ILE A 189 -0.62 18.77 13.12
N THR A 190 -0.11 19.82 12.45
CA THR A 190 0.04 21.15 13.05
C THR A 190 -1.31 21.74 13.44
N ALA A 191 -2.32 21.61 12.59
CA ALA A 191 -3.69 22.05 12.88
C ALA A 191 -4.27 21.29 14.08
N LYS A 192 -4.19 19.96 14.10
CA LYS A 192 -4.67 19.12 15.21
C LYS A 192 -3.96 19.37 16.54
N ARG A 193 -2.69 19.79 16.51
CA ARG A 193 -1.97 20.19 17.74
C ARG A 193 -2.47 21.52 18.32
N ARG A 194 -2.99 22.42 17.49
CA ARG A 194 -3.53 23.72 17.92
C ARG A 194 -4.95 23.61 18.45
N ALA A 195 -5.73 22.66 17.94
CA ALA A 195 -7.08 22.35 18.38
C ALA A 195 -7.22 20.82 18.54
N PRO A 196 -6.78 20.26 19.68
CA PRO A 196 -6.93 18.84 19.96
C PRO A 196 -8.42 18.49 20.18
N ASP A 197 -8.83 17.37 19.59
CA ASP A 197 -10.18 16.77 19.73
C ASP A 197 -10.41 16.19 21.14
#